data_AF-A0A1Y6BRP5-F1
#
_entry.id   AF-A0A1Y6BRP5-F1
#
_cell.length_a   1.000
_cell.length_b   1.000
_cell.length_c   1.000
_cell.angle_alpha   90.00
_cell.angle_beta   90.00
_cell.angle_gamma   90.00
#
_symmetry.space_group_name_H-M   'P 1'
#
loop_
_entity.id
_entity.type
_entity.pdbx_description
1 polymer ?
#
loop_
_entity_poly.entity_id
_entity_poly.type
_entity_poly.pdbx_seq_one_letter_code
_entity_poly.pdbx_strand_id
1 'polypeptide(L)'
;MKKTLLVMCFLLPTACGLKPRSNDAATVKIQQLQQLDYDKIQFTAVKGGETNPVINRLINGKANSISESLAVGTYTFDLIYLKGADEIAATKFCSEDDQKTRTHNLQAGSNEVRVVVCTTAGEPISADVTIEPVLKDPNDENPSEPAQGAQLYSSQCAGCHGADGNGGAVAGPVKGEQCRVCDTKDNLIQKIEATMPIQDPSSCDQECAESIADFLWGQS
;
A
#
# COMPACT_ATOMS: atom_id res chain seq x y z
N MET A 1 -50.49 -23.81 -3.49
CA MET A 1 -49.99 -22.57 -2.84
C MET A 1 -48.46 -22.62 -2.84
N LYS A 2 -47.81 -22.05 -3.86
CA LYS A 2 -46.34 -22.00 -3.96
C LYS A 2 -45.87 -20.73 -3.23
N LYS A 3 -45.13 -20.90 -2.13
CA LYS A 3 -44.54 -19.80 -1.36
C LYS A 3 -43.36 -19.23 -2.14
N THR A 4 -43.46 -17.96 -2.51
CA THR A 4 -42.38 -17.14 -3.04
C THR A 4 -41.32 -16.94 -1.95
N LEU A 5 -40.14 -17.53 -2.13
CA LEU A 5 -38.98 -17.29 -1.27
C LEU A 5 -38.30 -16.01 -1.75
N LEU A 6 -38.47 -14.93 -1.00
CA LEU A 6 -37.82 -13.65 -1.22
C LEU A 6 -36.33 -13.82 -0.88
N VAL A 7 -35.47 -13.86 -1.89
CA VAL A 7 -34.02 -13.79 -1.72
C VAL A 7 -33.68 -12.37 -1.30
N MET A 8 -33.55 -12.14 0.01
CA MET A 8 -32.91 -10.94 0.52
C MET A 8 -31.43 -11.01 0.15
N CYS A 9 -31.05 -10.21 -0.84
CA CYS A 9 -29.67 -9.87 -1.12
C CYS A 9 -29.13 -9.11 0.11
N PHE A 10 -28.44 -9.82 1.00
CA PHE A 10 -27.57 -9.21 1.99
C PHE A 10 -26.42 -8.55 1.23
N LEU A 11 -26.58 -7.25 0.94
CA LEU A 11 -25.46 -6.36 0.67
C LEU A 11 -24.60 -6.35 1.93
N LEU A 12 -23.56 -7.19 1.95
CA LEU A 12 -22.44 -7.03 2.85
C LEU A 12 -21.92 -5.59 2.64
N PRO A 13 -21.76 -4.78 3.69
CA PRO A 13 -21.06 -3.51 3.53
C PRO A 13 -19.65 -3.87 3.08
N THR A 14 -19.31 -3.49 1.86
CA THR A 14 -17.93 -3.38 1.39
C THR A 14 -17.19 -2.63 2.47
N ALA A 15 -16.23 -3.31 3.11
CA ALA A 15 -15.28 -2.67 4.01
C ALA A 15 -14.75 -1.45 3.26
N CYS A 16 -15.08 -0.27 3.79
CA CYS A 16 -14.54 0.99 3.33
C CYS A 16 -13.03 0.81 3.32
N GLY A 17 -12.40 1.01 2.16
CA GLY A 17 -10.98 0.74 1.96
C GLY A 17 -10.16 1.57 2.92
N LEU A 18 -9.74 0.96 4.03
CA LEU A 18 -8.69 1.53 4.88
C LEU A 18 -7.46 1.64 3.99
N LYS A 19 -7.14 2.88 3.61
CA LYS A 19 -5.94 3.16 2.86
C LYS A 19 -4.77 2.89 3.83
N PRO A 20 -3.84 2.03 3.42
CA PRO A 20 -2.91 1.36 4.35
C PRO A 20 -1.79 2.31 4.80
N ARG A 21 -1.26 2.06 6.01
CA ARG A 21 -0.39 2.99 6.75
C ARG A 21 1.07 2.83 6.37
N SER A 22 1.88 3.85 6.64
CA SER A 22 3.35 3.89 6.42
C SER A 22 4.12 2.69 6.99
N ASN A 23 3.56 1.98 7.99
CA ASN A 23 4.20 0.84 8.66
C ASN A 23 3.69 -0.53 8.18
N ASP A 24 2.71 -0.57 7.26
CA ASP A 24 2.08 -1.81 6.81
C ASP A 24 2.94 -2.47 5.73
N ALA A 25 3.21 -3.78 5.85
CA ALA A 25 3.91 -4.50 4.78
C ALA A 25 3.10 -4.48 3.47
N ALA A 26 3.76 -4.28 2.33
CA ALA A 26 3.10 -4.41 1.04
C ALA A 26 2.66 -5.86 0.83
N THR A 27 1.45 -6.09 0.36
CA THR A 27 1.03 -7.40 -0.10
C THR A 27 1.31 -7.50 -1.58
N VAL A 28 2.23 -8.39 -1.96
CA VAL A 28 2.47 -8.75 -3.35
C VAL A 28 1.60 -9.96 -3.68
N LYS A 29 0.67 -9.79 -4.62
CA LYS A 29 -0.19 -10.85 -5.16
C LYS A 29 0.22 -11.11 -6.60
N ILE A 30 0.45 -12.37 -6.93
CA ILE A 30 0.82 -12.80 -8.28
C ILE A 30 -0.40 -13.51 -8.87
N GLN A 31 -0.87 -13.05 -10.03
CA GLN A 31 -1.98 -13.70 -10.70
C GLN A 31 -1.59 -15.11 -11.14
N GLN A 32 -2.51 -16.07 -10.91
CA GLN A 32 -2.27 -17.44 -11.32
C GLN A 32 -2.33 -17.60 -12.84
N LEU A 33 -1.32 -18.26 -13.40
CA LEU A 33 -1.27 -18.62 -14.81
C LEU A 33 -1.99 -19.94 -15.06
N GLN A 34 -3.28 -19.88 -15.42
CA GLN A 34 -4.12 -21.06 -15.65
C GLN A 34 -3.60 -21.98 -16.79
N GLN A 35 -2.77 -21.44 -17.68
CA GLN A 35 -2.18 -22.16 -18.81
C GLN A 35 -0.90 -22.93 -18.49
N LEU A 36 -0.40 -22.82 -17.25
CA LEU A 36 0.80 -23.53 -16.79
C LEU A 36 0.46 -24.42 -15.60
N ASP A 37 0.97 -25.65 -15.62
CA ASP A 37 0.97 -26.53 -14.46
C ASP A 37 2.26 -26.32 -13.66
N TYR A 38 2.20 -25.60 -12.54
CA TYR A 38 3.32 -25.32 -11.64
C TYR A 38 2.94 -25.51 -10.18
N ASP A 39 3.93 -25.85 -9.35
CA ASP A 39 3.74 -26.05 -7.91
C ASP A 39 4.27 -24.87 -7.08
N LYS A 40 5.22 -24.10 -7.64
CA LYS A 40 5.89 -23.00 -6.95
C LYS A 40 6.20 -21.84 -7.89
N ILE A 41 6.36 -20.65 -7.30
CA ILE A 41 6.80 -19.43 -7.98
C ILE A 41 7.97 -18.86 -7.18
N GLN A 42 9.13 -18.68 -7.81
CA GLN A 42 10.18 -17.83 -7.27
C GLN A 42 9.90 -16.39 -7.70
N PHE A 43 9.73 -15.50 -6.74
CA PHE A 43 9.59 -14.07 -6.97
C PHE A 43 10.79 -13.33 -6.41
N THR A 44 11.39 -12.50 -7.25
CA THR A 44 12.54 -11.66 -6.91
C THR A 44 12.24 -10.22 -7.29
N ALA A 45 12.53 -9.29 -6.38
CA ALA A 45 12.48 -7.85 -6.64
C ALA A 45 13.82 -7.22 -6.28
N VAL A 46 14.37 -6.43 -7.21
CA VAL A 46 15.62 -5.68 -7.03
C VAL A 46 15.32 -4.19 -7.16
N LYS A 47 15.67 -3.38 -6.15
CA LYS A 47 15.50 -1.93 -6.20
C LYS A 47 16.54 -1.32 -7.15
N GLY A 48 16.15 -0.32 -7.93
CA GLY A 48 17.03 0.38 -8.86
C GLY A 48 18.24 0.98 -8.14
N GLY A 49 19.44 0.68 -8.63
CA GLY A 49 20.70 1.08 -8.00
C GLY A 49 21.24 0.07 -6.97
N GLU A 50 20.48 -0.97 -6.63
CA GLU A 50 20.94 -2.08 -5.79
C GLU A 50 21.36 -3.29 -6.63
N THR A 51 22.34 -4.05 -6.13
CA THR A 51 22.78 -5.31 -6.76
C THR A 51 22.15 -6.54 -6.12
N ASN A 52 21.70 -6.43 -4.86
CA ASN A 52 21.07 -7.49 -4.12
C ASN A 52 19.55 -7.37 -4.20
N PRO A 53 18.81 -8.48 -4.22
CA PRO A 53 17.36 -8.44 -4.18
C PRO A 53 16.86 -8.00 -2.80
N VAL A 54 15.89 -7.08 -2.78
CA VAL A 54 15.16 -6.69 -1.57
C VAL A 54 14.09 -7.73 -1.20
N ILE A 55 13.59 -8.47 -2.20
CA ILE A 55 12.71 -9.62 -2.01
C ILE A 55 13.27 -10.78 -2.81
N ASN A 56 13.37 -11.94 -2.15
CA ASN A 56 13.73 -13.20 -2.80
C ASN A 56 12.95 -14.35 -2.13
N ARG A 57 11.78 -14.69 -2.68
CA ARG A 57 10.83 -15.60 -2.01
C ARG A 57 10.39 -16.73 -2.94
N LEU A 58 10.41 -17.94 -2.41
CA LEU A 58 9.79 -19.11 -3.03
C LEU A 58 8.37 -19.27 -2.47
N ILE A 59 7.38 -19.13 -3.34
CA ILE A 59 5.96 -19.07 -3.02
C ILE A 59 5.31 -20.37 -3.48
N ASN A 60 4.39 -20.91 -2.68
CA ASN A 60 3.55 -22.02 -3.14
C ASN A 60 2.61 -21.52 -4.25
N GLY A 61 2.52 -22.24 -5.37
CA GLY A 61 1.70 -21.85 -6.51
C GLY A 61 0.22 -21.65 -6.17
N LYS A 62 -0.29 -22.27 -5.10
CA LYS A 62 -1.65 -22.08 -4.58
C LYS A 62 -1.83 -20.85 -3.70
N ALA A 63 -0.78 -20.39 -3.02
CA ALA A 63 -0.86 -19.28 -2.09
C ALA A 63 -0.78 -17.91 -2.78
N ASN A 64 -0.09 -17.87 -3.94
CA ASN A 64 0.01 -16.76 -4.91
C ASN A 64 0.13 -15.33 -4.34
N SER A 65 0.57 -15.21 -3.09
CA SER A 65 0.68 -13.95 -2.37
C SER A 65 1.76 -14.05 -1.30
N ILE A 66 2.43 -12.94 -1.05
CA ILE A 66 3.37 -12.73 0.04
C ILE A 66 3.14 -11.34 0.63
N SER A 67 3.49 -11.18 1.90
CA SER A 67 3.51 -9.87 2.57
C SER A 67 4.97 -9.49 2.79
N GLU A 68 5.41 -8.41 2.13
CA GLU A 68 6.76 -7.87 2.13
C GLU A 68 6.71 -6.35 2.00
N SER A 69 7.53 -5.60 2.74
CA SER A 69 7.54 -4.15 2.59
C SER A 69 8.27 -3.71 1.31
N LEU A 70 7.58 -3.00 0.43
CA LEU A 70 8.16 -2.31 -0.71
C LEU A 70 7.93 -0.81 -0.56
N ALA A 71 8.99 -0.03 -0.70
CA ALA A 71 8.94 1.42 -0.77
C ALA A 71 8.76 1.89 -2.22
N VAL A 72 8.31 3.13 -2.42
CA VAL A 72 8.31 3.78 -3.74
C VAL A 72 9.68 3.74 -4.39
N GLY A 73 9.69 3.70 -5.71
CA GLY A 73 10.91 3.69 -6.50
C GLY A 73 10.86 2.70 -7.66
N THR A 74 11.96 2.64 -8.39
CA THR A 74 12.10 1.74 -9.55
C THR A 74 12.54 0.37 -9.09
N TYR A 75 11.88 -0.68 -9.59
CA TYR A 75 12.21 -2.07 -9.31
C TYR A 75 12.28 -2.87 -10.60
N THR A 76 13.17 -3.87 -10.61
CA THR A 76 13.15 -4.95 -11.59
C THR A 76 12.58 -6.20 -10.92
N PHE A 77 11.55 -6.79 -11.55
CA PHE A 77 10.89 -7.99 -11.06
C PHE A 77 11.24 -9.21 -11.90
N ASP A 78 11.61 -10.29 -11.23
CA ASP A 78 11.86 -11.59 -11.84
C ASP A 78 10.92 -12.64 -11.26
N LEU A 79 10.39 -13.46 -12.17
CA LEU A 79 9.47 -14.55 -11.88
C LEU A 79 10.02 -15.83 -12.50
N ILE A 80 10.02 -16.91 -11.72
CA ILE A 80 10.31 -18.27 -12.20
C ILE A 80 9.18 -19.17 -11.71
N TYR A 81 8.50 -19.84 -12.62
CA TYR A 81 7.48 -20.85 -12.34
C TYR A 81 8.13 -22.22 -12.35
N LEU A 82 7.90 -23.02 -11.31
CA LEU A 82 8.53 -24.33 -11.13
C LEU A 82 7.51 -25.46 -11.03
N LYS A 83 7.79 -26.58 -11.69
CA LYS A 83 7.13 -27.88 -11.48
C LYS A 83 8.15 -28.84 -10.87
N GLY A 84 7.94 -29.24 -9.62
CA GLY A 84 8.97 -29.95 -8.87
C GLY A 84 10.28 -29.14 -8.75
N ALA A 85 11.34 -29.58 -9.43
CA ALA A 85 12.64 -28.91 -9.50
C ALA A 85 12.89 -28.20 -10.84
N ASP A 86 12.00 -28.40 -11.82
CA ASP A 86 12.16 -27.90 -13.18
C ASP A 86 11.60 -26.49 -13.30
N GLU A 87 12.35 -25.60 -13.95
CA GLU A 87 11.87 -24.28 -14.33
C GLU A 87 11.12 -24.37 -15.65
N ILE A 88 9.82 -24.12 -15.63
CA ILE A 88 8.95 -24.32 -16.81
C ILE A 88 8.65 -23.01 -17.54
N ALA A 89 8.70 -21.88 -16.83
CA ALA A 89 8.59 -20.55 -17.40
C ALA A 89 9.33 -19.54 -16.52
N ALA A 90 10.01 -18.58 -17.13
CA ALA A 90 10.76 -17.58 -16.40
C ALA A 90 10.96 -16.31 -17.21
N THR A 91 11.17 -15.19 -16.53
CA THR A 91 11.61 -13.93 -17.14
C THR A 91 12.89 -14.08 -17.95
N LYS A 92 13.83 -14.92 -17.49
CA LYS A 92 15.12 -15.17 -18.17
C LYS A 92 15.00 -15.94 -19.49
N PHE A 93 13.88 -16.61 -19.73
CA PHE A 93 13.64 -17.31 -21.00
C PHE A 93 13.10 -16.37 -22.08
N CYS A 94 12.74 -15.14 -21.71
CA CYS A 94 12.20 -14.15 -22.64
C CYS A 94 13.28 -13.51 -23.51
N SER A 95 12.85 -12.98 -24.66
CA SER A 95 13.68 -12.15 -25.52
C SER A 95 14.17 -10.89 -24.81
N GLU A 96 15.22 -10.24 -25.34
CA GLU A 96 15.72 -8.98 -24.77
C GLU A 96 14.65 -7.88 -24.74
N ASP A 97 13.75 -7.85 -25.74
CA ASP A 97 12.67 -6.87 -25.81
C ASP A 97 11.62 -7.11 -24.73
N ASP A 98 11.23 -8.37 -24.53
CA ASP A 98 10.29 -8.74 -23.46
C ASP A 98 10.91 -8.53 -22.08
N GLN A 99 12.23 -8.77 -21.93
CA GLN A 99 12.93 -8.54 -20.67
C GLN A 99 12.96 -7.07 -20.22
N LYS A 100 12.80 -6.11 -21.14
CA LYS A 100 12.67 -4.67 -20.80
C LYS A 100 11.38 -4.38 -20.02
N THR A 101 10.37 -5.24 -20.15
CA THR A 101 9.08 -5.07 -19.46
C THR A 101 9.15 -5.36 -17.96
N ARG A 102 10.27 -5.86 -17.44
CA ARG A 102 10.42 -6.25 -16.03
C ARG A 102 10.64 -5.09 -15.07
N THR A 103 10.93 -3.91 -15.60
CA THR A 103 11.27 -2.74 -14.79
C THR A 103 10.07 -1.81 -14.68
N HIS A 104 9.67 -1.51 -13.44
CA HIS A 104 8.52 -0.64 -13.16
C HIS A 104 8.85 0.35 -12.06
N ASN A 105 8.18 1.50 -12.12
CA ASN A 105 8.24 2.51 -11.06
C ASN A 105 7.02 2.35 -10.17
N LEU A 106 7.24 2.01 -8.91
CA LEU A 106 6.20 1.89 -7.91
C LEU A 106 5.90 3.25 -7.29
N GLN A 107 4.61 3.59 -7.24
CA GLN A 107 4.08 4.79 -6.61
C GLN A 107 3.41 4.46 -5.29
N ALA A 108 3.21 5.45 -4.41
CA ALA A 108 2.51 5.22 -3.15
C ALA A 108 1.08 4.70 -3.40
N GLY A 109 0.66 3.67 -2.68
CA GLY A 109 -0.64 3.03 -2.85
C GLY A 109 -0.61 1.75 -3.70
N SER A 110 -1.73 1.43 -4.37
CA SER A 110 -1.87 0.20 -5.17
C SER A 110 -1.15 0.34 -6.51
N ASN A 111 -0.36 -0.67 -6.87
CA ASN A 111 0.31 -0.76 -8.16
C ASN A 111 -0.06 -2.07 -8.84
N GLU A 112 -0.40 -2.00 -10.13
CA GLU A 112 -0.56 -3.16 -11.00
C GLU A 112 0.63 -3.23 -11.96
N VAL A 113 1.37 -4.32 -11.88
CA VAL A 113 2.64 -4.51 -12.55
C VAL A 113 2.52 -5.70 -13.49
N ARG A 114 2.70 -5.47 -14.80
CA ARG A 114 2.72 -6.56 -15.78
C ARG A 114 4.14 -7.05 -16.00
N VAL A 115 4.43 -8.29 -15.60
CA VAL A 115 5.70 -8.95 -15.85
C VAL A 115 5.53 -10.02 -16.93
N VAL A 116 6.30 -9.93 -18.02
CA VAL A 116 6.31 -10.98 -19.04
C VAL A 116 7.25 -12.10 -18.61
N VAL A 117 6.74 -13.33 -18.58
CA VAL A 117 7.51 -14.57 -18.42
C VAL A 117 7.38 -15.40 -19.68
N CYS A 118 8.38 -16.23 -19.99
CA CYS A 118 8.35 -17.03 -21.21
C CYS A 118 8.58 -18.49 -20.87
N THR A 119 7.98 -19.40 -21.62
CA THR A 119 8.23 -20.85 -21.46
C THR A 119 9.67 -21.18 -21.83
N THR A 120 10.11 -22.41 -21.55
CA THR A 120 11.44 -22.89 -22.01
C THR A 120 11.59 -22.88 -23.54
N ALA A 121 10.48 -22.79 -24.29
CA ALA A 121 10.48 -22.63 -25.75
C ALA A 121 10.56 -21.15 -26.20
N GLY A 122 10.57 -20.20 -25.27
CA GLY A 122 10.60 -18.76 -25.55
C GLY A 122 9.23 -18.15 -25.84
N GLU A 123 8.13 -18.89 -25.62
CA GLU A 123 6.78 -18.38 -25.85
C GLU A 123 6.34 -17.46 -24.69
N PRO A 124 5.91 -16.21 -24.96
CA PRO A 124 5.60 -15.24 -23.92
C PRO A 124 4.23 -15.49 -23.26
N ILE A 125 4.19 -15.23 -21.95
CA ILE A 125 3.05 -15.33 -21.06
C ILE A 125 3.07 -14.11 -20.12
N SER A 126 1.98 -13.35 -20.05
CA SER A 126 1.88 -12.23 -19.11
C SER A 126 1.47 -12.71 -17.72
N ALA A 127 2.26 -12.35 -16.71
CA ALA A 127 1.92 -12.50 -15.31
C ALA A 127 1.65 -11.12 -14.70
N ASP A 128 0.41 -10.88 -14.30
CA ASP A 128 0.05 -9.64 -13.61
C ASP A 128 0.38 -9.79 -12.11
N VAL A 129 1.06 -8.79 -11.55
CA VAL A 129 1.50 -8.71 -10.16
C VAL A 129 0.88 -7.46 -9.55
N THR A 130 0.05 -7.64 -8.52
CA THR A 130 -0.56 -6.54 -7.77
C THR A 130 0.22 -6.30 -6.49
N ILE A 131 0.60 -5.06 -6.19
CA ILE A 131 1.38 -4.68 -5.01
C ILE A 131 0.60 -3.64 -4.21
N GLU A 132 0.20 -4.00 -2.98
CA GLU A 132 -0.76 -3.21 -2.20
C GLU A 132 -0.49 -3.21 -0.67
N PRO A 133 -0.28 -2.04 -0.04
CA PRO A 133 0.24 -0.81 -0.67
C PRO A 133 1.73 -0.87 -0.89
N VAL A 134 2.22 -0.03 -1.78
CA VAL A 134 3.61 0.42 -1.72
C VAL A 134 3.69 1.60 -0.75
N LEU A 135 4.63 1.50 0.19
CA LEU A 135 4.91 2.51 1.21
C LEU A 135 5.70 3.67 0.61
N LYS A 136 5.58 4.88 1.17
CA LYS A 136 6.45 6.01 0.80
C LYS A 136 7.89 5.78 1.25
N ASP A 137 8.85 6.40 0.58
CA ASP A 137 10.26 6.29 0.93
C ASP A 137 10.49 7.10 2.22
N PRO A 138 11.09 6.53 3.28
CA PRO A 138 11.39 7.26 4.50
C PRO A 138 12.40 8.41 4.31
N ASN A 139 13.03 8.53 3.14
CA ASN A 139 13.99 9.60 2.80
C ASN A 139 13.44 10.60 1.75
N ASP A 140 12.13 10.62 1.49
CA ASP A 140 11.52 11.69 0.71
C ASP A 140 11.78 13.04 1.44
N GLU A 141 12.33 14.04 0.74
CA GLU A 141 12.81 15.31 1.32
C GLU A 141 11.67 16.26 1.77
N ASN A 142 10.52 15.71 2.17
CA ASN A 142 9.54 16.42 2.97
C ASN A 142 10.08 16.44 4.42
N PRO A 143 10.32 17.61 5.02
CA PRO A 143 11.01 17.69 6.31
C PRO A 143 10.28 16.86 7.37
N SER A 144 10.96 15.83 7.91
CA SER A 144 10.59 14.94 9.02
C SER A 144 9.13 15.05 9.46
N GLU A 145 8.33 13.98 9.35
CA GLU A 145 6.89 13.92 9.65
C GLU A 145 6.37 14.86 10.78
N PRO A 146 7.04 15.04 11.93
CA PRO A 146 6.59 16.01 12.96
C PRO A 146 6.67 17.50 12.54
N ALA A 147 7.68 17.90 11.76
CA ALA A 147 7.89 19.28 11.32
C ALA A 147 6.87 19.67 10.23
N GLN A 148 6.59 18.76 9.30
CA GLN A 148 5.51 18.92 8.32
C GLN A 148 4.14 18.93 9.03
N GLY A 149 3.92 18.02 9.98
CA GLY A 149 2.72 18.00 10.82
C GLY A 149 2.47 19.31 11.55
N ALA A 150 3.51 19.92 12.12
CA ALA A 150 3.41 21.22 12.79
C ALA A 150 2.96 22.34 11.84
N GLN A 151 3.52 22.38 10.62
CA GLN A 151 3.16 23.38 9.60
C GLN A 151 1.74 23.19 9.08
N LEU A 152 1.35 21.95 8.80
CA LEU A 152 -0.01 21.59 8.38
C LEU A 152 -1.02 21.93 9.47
N TYR A 153 -0.73 21.55 10.72
CA TYR A 153 -1.56 21.88 11.87
C TYR A 153 -1.69 23.41 12.06
N SER A 154 -0.59 24.15 11.96
CA SER A 154 -0.61 25.61 12.09
C SER A 154 -1.43 26.28 11.00
N SER A 155 -1.42 25.76 9.77
CA SER A 155 -2.12 26.37 8.63
C SER A 155 -3.61 26.01 8.57
N GLN A 156 -3.99 24.81 9.01
CA GLN A 156 -5.35 24.28 8.81
C GLN A 156 -6.16 24.12 10.10
N CYS A 157 -5.52 23.92 11.26
CA CYS A 157 -6.18 23.46 12.48
C CYS A 157 -6.10 24.46 13.64
N ALA A 158 -4.95 25.11 13.81
CA ALA A 158 -4.63 25.95 14.96
C ALA A 158 -5.62 27.11 15.18
N GLY A 159 -6.21 27.64 14.10
CA GLY A 159 -7.21 28.70 14.18
C GLY A 159 -8.48 28.32 14.97
N CYS A 160 -8.83 27.03 15.00
CA CYS A 160 -10.00 26.53 15.73
C CYS A 160 -9.63 25.79 17.02
N HIS A 161 -8.59 24.95 16.95
CA HIS A 161 -8.20 24.01 18.01
C HIS A 161 -7.06 24.53 18.91
N GLY A 162 -6.62 25.78 18.68
CA GLY A 162 -5.52 26.41 19.41
C GLY A 162 -4.15 25.99 18.86
N ALA A 163 -3.13 26.83 19.06
CA ALA A 163 -1.79 26.63 18.52
C ALA A 163 -1.15 25.29 18.92
N ASP A 164 -1.43 24.83 20.13
CA ASP A 164 -0.86 23.59 20.67
C ASP A 164 -1.84 22.40 20.66
N GLY A 165 -3.06 22.54 20.14
CA GLY A 165 -4.06 21.45 20.15
C GLY A 165 -4.77 21.21 21.47
N ASN A 166 -4.60 22.10 22.45
CA ASN A 166 -5.28 22.04 23.75
C ASN A 166 -6.74 22.55 23.71
N GLY A 167 -7.22 22.95 22.53
CA GLY A 167 -8.53 23.57 22.34
C GLY A 167 -8.46 25.10 22.38
N GLY A 168 -9.43 25.74 21.73
CA GLY A 168 -9.61 27.17 21.67
C GLY A 168 -11.07 27.58 21.89
N ALA A 169 -11.38 28.85 21.65
CA ALA A 169 -12.75 29.36 21.78
C ALA A 169 -13.73 28.75 20.76
N VAL A 170 -13.21 28.19 19.66
CA VAL A 170 -14.01 27.69 18.53
C VAL A 170 -14.18 26.17 18.60
N ALA A 171 -13.12 25.42 18.95
CA ALA A 171 -13.16 23.97 18.99
C ALA A 171 -12.34 23.39 20.15
N GLY A 172 -12.72 22.19 20.59
CA GLY A 172 -12.11 21.50 21.73
C GLY A 172 -10.71 20.93 21.46
N PRO A 173 -10.09 20.32 22.49
CA PRO A 173 -8.76 19.73 22.39
C PRO A 173 -8.70 18.57 21.40
N VAL A 174 -7.58 18.49 20.69
CA VAL A 174 -7.20 17.46 19.71
C VAL A 174 -5.91 16.74 20.11
N LYS A 175 -5.46 16.93 21.36
CA LYS A 175 -4.43 16.12 22.01
C LYS A 175 -4.72 15.96 23.51
N GLY A 176 -3.99 15.05 24.15
CA GLY A 176 -4.05 14.82 25.60
C GLY A 176 -5.36 14.21 26.09
N GLU A 177 -5.49 14.08 27.40
CA GLU A 177 -6.58 13.33 28.08
C GLU A 177 -8.00 13.87 27.76
N GLN A 178 -8.11 15.16 27.41
CA GLN A 178 -9.39 15.80 27.11
C GLN A 178 -9.84 15.60 25.65
N CYS A 179 -8.97 15.08 24.78
CA CYS A 179 -9.31 14.78 23.40
C CYS A 179 -10.14 13.48 23.32
N ARG A 180 -11.42 13.62 22.97
CA ARG A 180 -12.39 12.51 22.91
C ARG A 180 -12.15 11.48 21.80
N VAL A 181 -11.30 11.82 20.83
CA VAL A 181 -10.99 11.00 19.64
C VAL A 181 -9.52 10.57 19.60
N CYS A 182 -8.77 10.86 20.66
CA CYS A 182 -7.34 10.55 20.79
C CYS A 182 -7.11 9.33 21.70
N ASP A 183 -8.04 8.39 21.75
CA ASP A 183 -7.86 7.11 22.44
C ASP A 183 -6.80 6.24 21.75
N THR A 184 -6.67 6.36 20.43
CA THR A 184 -5.53 5.86 19.66
C THR A 184 -5.12 6.89 18.61
N LYS A 185 -3.85 6.85 18.19
CA LYS A 185 -3.34 7.69 17.10
C LYS A 185 -4.13 7.46 15.81
N ASP A 186 -4.52 6.22 15.58
CA ASP A 186 -5.32 5.82 14.42
C ASP A 186 -6.71 6.43 14.39
N ASN A 187 -7.38 6.51 15.54
CA ASN A 187 -8.69 7.13 15.63
C ASN A 187 -8.61 8.64 15.37
N LEU A 188 -7.51 9.28 15.79
CA LEU A 188 -7.23 10.66 15.46
C LEU A 188 -7.01 10.84 13.95
N ILE A 189 -6.18 10.00 13.32
CA ILE A 189 -5.93 10.02 11.86
C ILE A 189 -7.24 9.87 11.09
N GLN A 190 -8.03 8.84 11.40
CA GLN A 190 -9.31 8.60 10.74
C GLN A 190 -10.29 9.76 10.92
N LYS A 191 -10.29 10.38 12.11
CA LYS A 191 -11.17 11.52 12.39
C LYS A 191 -10.76 12.76 11.59
N ILE A 192 -9.46 13.02 11.47
CA ILE A 192 -8.92 14.13 10.70
C ILE A 192 -9.27 13.93 9.22
N GLU A 193 -8.86 12.81 8.62
CA GLU A 193 -9.10 12.53 7.19
C GLU A 193 -10.60 12.58 6.83
N ALA A 194 -11.47 12.02 7.68
CA ALA A 194 -12.88 11.91 7.34
C ALA A 194 -13.66 13.22 7.45
N THR A 195 -13.24 14.15 8.32
CA THR A 195 -14.10 15.28 8.71
C THR A 195 -13.39 16.62 8.91
N MET A 196 -12.06 16.67 8.75
CA MET A 196 -11.28 17.88 8.95
C MET A 196 -10.40 18.19 7.73
N PRO A 197 -10.19 19.48 7.40
CA PRO A 197 -10.85 20.65 7.95
C PRO A 197 -12.38 20.65 7.76
N ILE A 198 -13.13 21.16 8.75
CA ILE A 198 -14.60 21.03 8.76
C ILE A 198 -15.30 21.65 7.53
N GLN A 199 -14.64 22.61 6.87
CA GLN A 199 -15.15 23.27 5.67
C GLN A 199 -14.74 22.56 4.38
N ASP A 200 -13.65 21.80 4.40
CA ASP A 200 -13.11 21.10 3.24
C ASP A 200 -12.33 19.85 3.68
N PRO A 201 -13.00 18.75 4.03
CA PRO A 201 -12.31 17.52 4.42
C PRO A 201 -11.38 16.98 3.32
N SER A 202 -11.66 17.29 2.05
CA SER A 202 -10.80 16.84 0.93
C SER A 202 -9.44 17.55 0.86
N SER A 203 -9.27 18.67 1.57
CA SER A 203 -8.00 19.40 1.64
C SER A 203 -6.95 18.72 2.53
N CYS A 204 -7.34 17.76 3.37
CA CYS A 204 -6.44 16.98 4.20
C CYS A 204 -6.70 15.49 4.00
N ASP A 205 -5.95 14.88 3.09
CA ASP A 205 -5.99 13.45 2.84
C ASP A 205 -5.29 12.64 3.95
N GLN A 206 -5.22 11.31 3.80
CA GLN A 206 -4.57 10.44 4.79
C GLN A 206 -3.16 10.88 5.20
N GLU A 207 -2.32 11.32 4.25
CA GLU A 207 -0.94 11.72 4.57
C GLU A 207 -0.91 12.99 5.42
N CYS A 208 -1.77 13.94 5.07
CA CYS A 208 -1.97 15.14 5.88
C CYS A 208 -2.43 14.78 7.30
N ALA A 209 -3.39 13.85 7.41
CA ALA A 209 -3.93 13.40 8.70
C ALA A 209 -2.89 12.67 9.56
N GLU A 210 -2.07 11.80 8.95
CA GLU A 210 -0.94 11.12 9.60
C GLU A 210 0.07 12.13 10.13
N SER A 211 0.56 13.03 9.27
CA SER A 211 1.54 14.05 9.65
C SER A 211 1.05 14.90 10.84
N ILE A 212 -0.22 15.32 10.81
CA ILE A 212 -0.81 16.11 11.91
C ILE A 212 -0.94 15.26 13.18
N ALA A 213 -1.39 14.00 13.08
CA ALA A 213 -1.51 13.12 14.24
C ALA A 213 -0.14 12.84 14.88
N ASP A 214 0.90 12.64 14.09
CA ASP A 214 2.30 12.49 14.53
C ASP A 214 2.78 13.68 15.34
N PHE A 215 2.55 14.90 14.83
CA PHE A 215 2.86 16.14 15.53
C PHE A 215 2.13 16.26 16.87
N LEU A 216 0.85 15.90 16.92
CA LEU A 216 0.03 15.97 18.13
C LEU A 216 0.41 14.91 19.17
N TRP A 217 0.84 13.72 18.72
CA TRP A 217 1.26 12.61 19.58
C TRP A 217 2.65 12.83 20.19
N GLY A 218 3.56 13.46 19.45
CA GLY A 218 4.91 13.80 19.93
C GLY A 218 4.95 14.88 21.03
N GLN A 219 3.81 15.45 21.41
CA GLN A 219 3.68 16.51 22.41
C GLN A 219 2.85 16.08 23.64
N SER A 220 2.73 14.77 23.88
CA SER A 220 1.99 14.20 25.01
C SER A 220 2.86 13.87 26.22
#